data_AF-A0A2N6VLB3-F1
#
_entry.id   AF-A0A2N6VLB3-F1
#
_cell.length_a   1.000
_cell.length_b   1.000
_cell.length_c   1.000
_cell.angle_alpha   90.00
_cell.angle_beta   90.00
_cell.angle_gamma   90.00
#
_symmetry.space_group_name_H-M   'P 1'
#
loop_
_entity.id
_entity.type
_entity.pdbx_description
1 polymer ?
#
loop_
_entity_poly.entity_id
_entity_poly.type
_entity_poly.pdbx_seq_one_letter_code
_entity_poly.pdbx_strand_id
1 'polypeptide(L)'
;MQCAGDGNDSRGGNPGATDVQIALDVEVARPDARVLIEKAHAQGIHVVASFHDFCATPPDLLERMHVMEQAGASVAKIAVTPTNMDDVLSVLRVTHQAQAELAIPVIAISMGRMGAVTRLMGAEFGSCATFATGPQGASAPGQYSVAQVRQLAQVLKP
;
A
#
# COMPACT_ATOMS: atom_id res chain seq x y z
N MET A 1 -59.11 5.36 29.98
CA MET A 1 -59.08 4.52 28.77
C MET A 1 -57.66 4.58 28.25
N GLN A 2 -56.87 3.52 28.48
CA GLN A 2 -55.55 3.32 27.88
C GLN A 2 -55.72 3.17 26.36
N CYS A 3 -54.73 3.63 25.59
CA CYS A 3 -54.04 2.81 24.59
C CYS A 3 -52.66 3.43 24.32
N ALA A 4 -51.64 2.62 24.58
CA ALA A 4 -50.24 2.87 24.30
C ALA A 4 -49.93 2.71 22.81
N GLY A 5 -48.77 3.23 22.39
CA GLY A 5 -48.22 3.05 21.05
C GLY A 5 -46.85 3.72 20.91
N ASP A 6 -45.87 3.22 21.65
CA ASP A 6 -44.45 3.55 21.47
C ASP A 6 -43.97 3.04 20.11
N GLY A 7 -43.62 3.96 19.20
CA GLY A 7 -43.01 3.70 17.91
C GLY A 7 -41.49 3.73 18.03
N ASN A 8 -40.92 2.54 18.20
CA ASN A 8 -39.50 2.22 18.32
C ASN A 8 -38.65 2.79 17.15
N ASP A 9 -37.69 3.66 17.49
CA ASP A 9 -36.59 4.10 16.63
C ASP A 9 -35.64 2.93 16.37
N SER A 10 -35.83 2.22 15.26
CA SER A 10 -34.93 1.14 14.84
C SER A 10 -33.71 1.70 14.10
N ARG A 11 -32.90 2.51 14.79
CA ARG A 11 -31.48 2.68 14.47
C ARG A 11 -30.66 1.79 15.38
N GLY A 12 -30.80 0.48 15.19
CA GLY A 12 -29.94 -0.53 15.79
C GLY A 12 -28.55 -0.50 15.15
N GLY A 13 -27.77 0.55 15.42
CA GLY A 13 -26.34 0.55 15.17
C GLY A 13 -25.67 -0.30 16.24
N ASN A 14 -24.97 -1.37 15.83
CA ASN A 14 -24.17 -2.20 16.74
C ASN A 14 -23.01 -1.35 17.30
N PRO A 15 -22.97 -1.03 18.61
CA PRO A 15 -21.96 -0.13 19.18
C PRO A 15 -20.57 -0.76 19.35
N GLY A 16 -20.33 -1.93 18.73
CA GLY A 16 -19.04 -2.64 18.75
C GLY A 16 -18.42 -2.93 17.38
N ALA A 17 -19.02 -2.48 16.28
CA ALA A 17 -18.37 -2.55 14.97
C ALA A 17 -17.39 -1.37 14.86
N THR A 18 -16.11 -1.60 15.14
CA THR A 18 -15.08 -0.69 14.61
C THR A 18 -15.31 -0.61 13.11
N ASP A 19 -15.43 0.60 12.60
CA ASP A 19 -15.53 0.89 11.17
C ASP A 19 -14.21 0.44 10.52
N VAL A 20 -14.13 -0.84 10.17
CA VAL A 20 -12.92 -1.42 9.61
C VAL A 20 -12.79 -0.85 8.21
N GLN A 21 -11.87 0.10 8.04
CA GLN A 21 -11.50 0.59 6.72
C GLN A 21 -10.82 -0.56 5.96
N ILE A 22 -11.53 -1.10 4.98
CA ILE A 22 -11.03 -2.13 4.09
C ILE A 22 -10.47 -1.45 2.85
N ALA A 23 -9.31 -1.91 2.40
CA ALA A 23 -8.76 -1.59 1.08
C ALA A 23 -8.55 -2.89 0.30
N LEU A 24 -8.65 -2.82 -1.02
CA LEU A 24 -8.36 -3.92 -1.93
C LEU A 24 -6.99 -3.72 -2.58
N ASP A 25 -6.18 -4.77 -2.66
CA ASP A 25 -4.97 -4.78 -3.50
C ASP A 25 -5.36 -5.37 -4.87
N VAL A 26 -5.13 -4.62 -5.95
CA VAL A 26 -5.44 -5.02 -7.33
C VAL A 26 -4.17 -4.93 -8.16
N GLU A 27 -3.71 -6.08 -8.69
CA GLU A 27 -2.58 -6.07 -9.62
C GLU A 27 -2.94 -5.35 -10.93
N VAL A 28 -2.18 -4.30 -11.26
CA VAL A 28 -2.47 -3.41 -12.40
C VAL A 28 -2.29 -4.10 -13.76
N ALA A 29 -1.50 -5.18 -13.81
CA ALA A 29 -1.28 -5.95 -15.04
C ALA A 29 -2.49 -6.81 -15.44
N ARG A 30 -3.53 -6.92 -14.58
CA ARG A 30 -4.74 -7.67 -14.90
C ARG A 30 -5.54 -6.96 -15.99
N PRO A 31 -6.10 -7.69 -16.98
CA PRO A 31 -6.93 -7.09 -18.02
C PRO A 31 -8.16 -6.34 -17.50
N ASP A 32 -8.70 -6.74 -16.35
CA ASP A 32 -9.89 -6.18 -15.72
C ASP A 32 -9.60 -5.17 -14.60
N ALA A 33 -8.33 -4.81 -14.37
CA ALA A 33 -7.90 -3.99 -13.22
C ALA A 33 -8.69 -2.69 -13.10
N ARG A 34 -8.83 -1.92 -14.20
CA ARG A 34 -9.56 -0.65 -14.21
C ARG A 34 -11.04 -0.82 -13.83
N VAL A 35 -11.71 -1.82 -14.42
CA VAL A 35 -13.12 -2.11 -14.12
C VAL A 35 -13.29 -2.53 -12.66
N LEU A 36 -12.33 -3.28 -12.10
CA LEU A 36 -12.35 -3.68 -10.69
C LEU A 36 -12.13 -2.48 -9.76
N ILE A 37 -11.21 -1.58 -10.09
CA ILE A 37 -10.97 -0.34 -9.35
C ILE A 37 -12.24 0.53 -9.34
N GLU A 38 -12.85 0.74 -10.50
CA GLU A 38 -14.10 1.52 -10.63
C GLU A 38 -15.23 0.91 -9.79
N LYS A 39 -15.38 -0.42 -9.79
CA LYS A 39 -16.39 -1.12 -8.97
C LYS A 39 -16.11 -1.01 -7.47
N ALA A 40 -14.85 -1.11 -7.04
CA ALA A 40 -14.47 -0.95 -5.64
C ALA A 40 -14.80 0.46 -5.15
N HIS A 41 -14.46 1.47 -5.95
CA HIS A 41 -14.77 2.86 -5.66
C HIS A 41 -16.28 3.14 -5.59
N ALA A 42 -17.08 2.52 -6.45
CA ALA A 42 -18.54 2.61 -6.38
C ALA A 42 -19.14 2.04 -5.08
N GLN A 43 -18.38 1.21 -4.35
CA GLN A 43 -18.72 0.68 -3.02
C GLN A 43 -18.05 1.45 -1.87
N GLY A 44 -17.34 2.55 -2.16
CA GLY A 44 -16.58 3.32 -1.16
C GLY A 44 -15.32 2.63 -0.66
N ILE A 45 -14.79 1.64 -1.38
CA ILE A 45 -13.60 0.87 -0.99
C ILE A 45 -12.36 1.45 -1.68
N HIS A 46 -11.33 1.78 -0.90
CA HIS A 46 -10.04 2.24 -1.46
C HIS A 46 -9.27 1.10 -2.13
N VAL A 47 -8.50 1.43 -3.17
CA VAL A 47 -7.71 0.45 -3.91
C VAL A 47 -6.23 0.80 -3.91
N VAL A 48 -5.40 -0.17 -3.51
CA VAL A 48 -3.96 -0.20 -3.76
C VAL A 48 -3.75 -0.91 -5.09
N ALA A 49 -3.45 -0.16 -6.16
CA ALA A 49 -3.05 -0.80 -7.40
C ALA A 49 -1.57 -1.21 -7.28
N SER A 50 -1.26 -2.45 -7.63
CA SER A 50 0.06 -3.03 -7.37
C SER A 50 0.73 -3.62 -8.60
N PHE A 51 2.05 -3.61 -8.58
CA PHE A 51 2.90 -4.33 -9.51
C PHE A 51 4.00 -5.04 -8.74
N HIS A 52 4.25 -6.30 -9.08
CA HIS A 52 5.27 -7.13 -8.48
C HIS A 52 6.19 -7.70 -9.57
N ASP A 53 7.50 -7.62 -9.37
CA ASP A 53 8.48 -8.35 -10.17
C ASP A 53 9.42 -9.10 -9.23
N PHE A 54 9.29 -10.43 -9.19
CA PHE A 54 10.07 -11.27 -8.28
C PHE A 54 11.47 -11.59 -8.81
N CYS A 55 11.79 -11.20 -10.04
CA CYS A 55 13.04 -11.56 -10.71
C CYS A 55 13.95 -10.37 -10.99
N ALA A 56 13.38 -9.19 -11.21
CA ALA A 56 14.12 -8.02 -11.67
C ALA A 56 13.58 -6.70 -11.09
N THR A 57 14.32 -5.63 -11.33
CA THR A 57 13.89 -4.23 -11.18
C THR A 57 13.74 -3.65 -12.59
N PRO A 58 12.52 -3.62 -13.16
CA PRO A 58 12.28 -3.01 -14.45
C PRO A 58 12.69 -1.53 -14.50
N PRO A 59 13.14 -1.00 -15.65
CA PRO A 59 13.52 0.40 -15.76
C PRO A 59 12.32 1.36 -15.87
N ASP A 60 11.11 0.84 -16.11
CA ASP A 60 9.87 1.57 -16.39
C ASP A 60 8.97 1.75 -15.15
N LEU A 61 9.52 1.67 -13.94
CA LEU A 61 8.71 1.65 -12.71
C LEU A 61 7.90 2.93 -12.47
N LEU A 62 8.44 4.10 -12.81
CA LEU A 62 7.72 5.37 -12.68
C LEU A 62 6.51 5.42 -13.63
N GLU A 63 6.68 4.96 -14.88
CA GLU A 63 5.58 4.83 -15.84
C GLU A 63 4.48 3.90 -15.32
N ARG A 64 4.86 2.76 -14.72
CA ARG A 64 3.90 1.83 -14.12
C ARG A 64 3.10 2.48 -12.98
N MET A 65 3.72 3.35 -12.17
CA MET A 65 3.03 4.09 -11.13
C MET A 65 2.06 5.12 -11.71
N HIS A 66 2.43 5.83 -12.79
CA HIS A 66 1.52 6.70 -13.53
C HIS A 66 0.32 5.92 -14.10
N VAL A 67 0.53 4.72 -14.64
CA VAL A 67 -0.56 3.84 -15.10
C VAL A 67 -1.51 3.47 -13.96
N MET A 68 -0.99 3.20 -12.75
CA MET A 68 -1.82 2.91 -11.58
C MET A 68 -2.70 4.11 -11.19
N GLU A 69 -2.14 5.32 -11.19
CA GLU A 69 -2.91 6.55 -10.95
C GLU A 69 -4.00 6.75 -12.02
N GLN A 70 -3.65 6.60 -13.30
CA GLN A 70 -4.59 6.73 -14.41
C GLN A 70 -5.69 5.67 -14.40
N ALA A 71 -5.42 4.48 -13.84
CA ALA A 71 -6.40 3.44 -13.60
C ALA A 71 -7.37 3.77 -12.44
N GLY A 72 -7.12 4.88 -11.72
CA GLY A 72 -7.94 5.37 -10.62
C GLY A 72 -7.55 4.82 -9.26
N ALA A 73 -6.29 4.39 -9.05
CA ALA A 73 -5.88 3.85 -7.75
C ALA A 73 -5.98 4.90 -6.62
N SER A 74 -6.22 4.44 -5.38
CA SER A 74 -6.05 5.28 -4.18
C SER A 74 -4.59 5.33 -3.71
N VAL A 75 -3.81 4.27 -4.00
CA VAL A 75 -2.37 4.16 -3.70
C VAL A 75 -1.71 3.40 -4.84
N ALA A 76 -0.56 3.87 -5.33
CA ALA A 76 0.28 3.13 -6.28
C ALA A 76 1.35 2.33 -5.54
N LYS A 77 1.48 1.03 -5.84
CA LYS A 77 2.42 0.13 -5.15
C LYS A 77 3.32 -0.62 -6.12
N ILE A 78 4.63 -0.58 -5.90
CA ILE A 78 5.60 -1.44 -6.57
C ILE A 78 6.40 -2.28 -5.55
N ALA A 79 6.67 -3.53 -5.90
CA ALA A 79 7.58 -4.39 -5.16
C ALA A 79 8.41 -5.24 -6.12
N VAL A 80 9.72 -4.99 -6.18
CA VAL A 80 10.60 -5.54 -7.22
C VAL A 80 11.89 -6.15 -6.65
N THR A 81 12.49 -7.12 -7.33
CA THR A 81 13.70 -7.81 -6.83
C THR A 81 14.97 -7.19 -7.43
N PRO A 82 15.88 -6.64 -6.61
CA PRO A 82 17.15 -6.13 -7.08
C PRO A 82 18.11 -7.28 -7.42
N THR A 83 18.88 -7.08 -8.49
CA THR A 83 20.03 -7.92 -8.88
C THR A 83 21.36 -7.31 -8.43
N ASN A 84 21.36 -6.00 -8.15
CA ASN A 84 22.52 -5.22 -7.70
C ASN A 84 22.08 -3.99 -6.88
N MET A 85 23.03 -3.23 -6.32
CA MET A 85 22.70 -2.06 -5.50
C MET A 85 22.16 -0.86 -6.31
N ASP A 86 22.49 -0.74 -7.60
CA ASP A 86 21.93 0.30 -8.46
C ASP A 86 20.43 0.10 -8.67
N ASP A 87 19.94 -1.15 -8.64
CA ASP A 87 18.51 -1.44 -8.64
C ASP A 87 17.83 -0.93 -7.35
N VAL A 88 18.48 -1.09 -6.19
CA VAL A 88 17.96 -0.55 -4.92
C VAL A 88 17.90 0.97 -4.95
N LEU A 89 18.95 1.62 -5.46
CA LEU A 89 18.99 3.07 -5.65
C LEU A 89 17.93 3.54 -6.64
N SER A 90 17.66 2.76 -7.69
CA SER A 90 16.61 3.04 -8.67
C SER A 90 15.23 3.03 -8.05
N VAL A 91 14.93 2.05 -7.17
CA VAL A 91 13.66 2.04 -6.42
C VAL A 91 13.50 3.27 -5.53
N LEU A 92 14.54 3.66 -4.79
CA LEU A 92 14.50 4.88 -3.95
C LEU A 92 14.31 6.15 -4.79
N ARG A 93 14.99 6.25 -5.94
CA ARG A 93 14.84 7.37 -6.88
C ARG A 93 13.41 7.44 -7.43
N VAL A 94 12.87 6.32 -7.90
CA VAL A 94 11.49 6.24 -8.40
C VAL A 94 10.50 6.61 -7.31
N THR A 95 10.73 6.20 -6.06
CA THR A 95 9.86 6.55 -4.92
C THR A 95 9.78 8.08 -4.76
N HIS A 96 10.93 8.75 -4.77
CA HIS A 96 11.01 10.20 -4.61
C HIS A 96 10.39 10.96 -5.78
N GLN A 97 10.65 10.51 -7.02
CA GLN A 97 10.03 11.09 -8.21
C GLN A 97 8.50 10.90 -8.20
N ALA A 98 8.04 9.68 -7.93
CA ALA A 98 6.61 9.37 -7.93
C ALA A 98 5.86 10.15 -6.84
N GLN A 99 6.44 10.32 -5.65
CA GLN A 99 5.83 11.13 -4.59
C GLN A 99 5.67 12.61 -5.02
N ALA A 100 6.59 13.13 -5.83
CA ALA A 100 6.52 14.51 -6.33
C ALA A 100 5.58 14.67 -7.55
N GLU A 101 5.46 13.63 -8.38
CA GLU A 101 4.73 13.67 -9.64
C GLU A 101 3.26 13.21 -9.54
N LEU A 102 2.96 12.21 -8.72
CA LEU A 102 1.62 11.66 -8.57
C LEU A 102 0.79 12.47 -7.56
N ALA A 103 -0.51 12.56 -7.81
CA ALA A 103 -1.49 13.11 -6.89
C ALA A 103 -1.93 12.11 -5.82
N ILE A 104 -1.53 10.84 -5.93
CA ILE A 104 -1.83 9.76 -4.98
C ILE A 104 -0.59 9.29 -4.21
N PRO A 105 -0.74 8.81 -2.96
CA PRO A 105 0.38 8.25 -2.20
C PRO A 105 0.97 7.00 -2.87
N VAL A 106 2.25 6.75 -2.58
CA VAL A 106 3.02 5.65 -3.18
C VAL A 106 3.60 4.71 -2.14
N ILE A 107 3.74 3.44 -2.51
CA ILE A 107 4.47 2.42 -1.75
C ILE A 107 5.50 1.80 -2.70
N ALA A 108 6.77 1.81 -2.32
CA ALA A 108 7.83 1.24 -3.14
C ALA A 108 8.77 0.36 -2.30
N ILE A 109 9.01 -0.85 -2.77
CA ILE A 109 9.79 -1.85 -2.05
C ILE A 109 10.79 -2.50 -3.02
N SER A 110 12.05 -2.47 -2.63
CA SER A 110 13.05 -3.39 -3.17
C SER A 110 13.08 -4.63 -2.27
N MET A 111 12.81 -5.81 -2.85
CA MET A 111 12.64 -7.07 -2.14
C MET A 111 13.98 -7.71 -1.77
N GLY A 112 13.92 -8.74 -0.91
CA GLY A 112 15.09 -9.48 -0.48
C GLY A 112 16.00 -8.71 0.47
N ARG A 113 17.11 -9.36 0.87
CA ARG A 113 18.05 -8.81 1.86
C ARG A 113 18.72 -7.52 1.35
N MET A 114 19.03 -7.45 0.06
CA MET A 114 19.70 -6.29 -0.55
C MET A 114 18.80 -5.05 -0.53
N GLY A 115 17.52 -5.21 -0.85
CA GLY A 115 16.54 -4.13 -0.86
C GLY A 115 15.98 -3.75 0.51
N ALA A 116 16.39 -4.44 1.59
CA ALA A 116 15.81 -4.30 2.92
C ALA A 116 15.83 -2.85 3.46
N VAL A 117 16.81 -2.03 3.04
CA VAL A 117 16.89 -0.60 3.35
C VAL A 117 15.68 0.20 2.86
N THR A 118 15.06 -0.18 1.74
CA THR A 118 13.86 0.50 1.21
C THR A 118 12.66 0.36 2.12
N ARG A 119 12.56 -0.74 2.88
CA ARG A 119 11.50 -0.94 3.88
C ARG A 119 11.69 -0.07 5.13
N LEU A 120 12.93 0.27 5.41
CA LEU A 120 13.37 0.95 6.63
C LEU A 120 13.38 2.47 6.47
N MET A 121 13.86 2.94 5.32
CA MET A 121 14.04 4.36 5.02
C MET A 121 13.11 4.89 3.94
N GLY A 122 12.22 4.06 3.38
CA GLY A 122 11.36 4.46 2.26
C GLY A 122 10.50 5.70 2.54
N ALA A 123 10.14 5.94 3.80
CA ALA A 123 9.40 7.14 4.21
C ALA A 123 10.15 8.45 3.90
N GLU A 124 11.48 8.48 4.07
CA GLU A 124 12.33 9.63 3.76
C GLU A 124 12.34 9.96 2.25
N PHE A 125 12.03 8.97 1.41
CA PHE A 125 11.94 9.11 -0.04
C PHE A 125 10.49 9.22 -0.53
N GLY A 126 9.50 9.27 0.36
CA GLY A 126 8.10 9.49 -0.01
C GLY A 126 7.20 8.24 -0.02
N SER A 127 7.69 7.06 0.38
CA SER A 127 6.83 5.88 0.55
C SER A 127 5.90 6.08 1.74
N CYS A 128 4.59 6.08 1.53
CA CYS A 128 3.60 6.36 2.57
C CYS A 128 3.41 5.21 3.58
N ALA A 129 3.83 4.00 3.21
CA ALA A 129 3.76 2.81 4.04
C ALA A 129 4.93 1.86 3.76
N THR A 130 5.11 0.88 4.65
CA THR A 130 6.08 -0.20 4.52
C THR A 130 5.49 -1.51 5.05
N PHE A 131 6.08 -2.63 4.66
CA PHE A 131 5.64 -3.97 5.08
C PHE A 131 6.68 -4.58 6.03
N ALA A 132 6.19 -5.06 7.17
CA ALA A 132 6.96 -5.69 8.23
C ALA A 132 6.36 -7.05 8.61
N THR A 133 7.14 -7.91 9.26
CA THR A 133 6.65 -9.21 9.74
C THR A 133 5.82 -9.05 11.00
N GLY A 134 4.67 -9.71 11.02
CA GLY A 134 3.86 -9.88 12.22
C GLY A 134 4.40 -11.00 13.11
N PRO A 135 3.73 -11.30 14.24
CA PRO A 135 4.14 -12.37 15.15
C PRO A 135 4.21 -13.76 14.50
N GLN A 136 3.48 -13.95 13.40
CA GLN A 136 3.38 -15.21 12.65
C GLN A 136 4.52 -15.41 11.64
N GLY A 137 5.48 -14.47 11.55
CA GLY A 137 6.64 -14.57 10.68
C GLY A 137 6.53 -13.74 9.39
N ALA A 138 7.50 -13.93 8.49
CA ALA A 138 7.61 -13.14 7.26
C ALA A 138 6.67 -13.62 6.15
N SER A 139 6.00 -12.69 5.48
CA SER A 139 5.23 -12.95 4.26
C SER A 139 6.07 -12.79 2.98
N ALA A 140 7.25 -12.18 3.07
CA ALA A 140 8.20 -12.02 1.96
C ALA A 140 9.67 -11.99 2.44
N PRO A 141 10.65 -12.41 1.60
CA PRO A 141 12.06 -12.35 1.94
C PRO A 141 12.55 -10.94 2.28
N GLY A 142 13.36 -10.82 3.33
CA GLY A 142 13.98 -9.55 3.75
C GLY A 142 13.09 -8.62 4.59
N GLN A 143 11.93 -9.09 5.08
CA GLN A 143 11.11 -8.32 6.01
C GLN A 143 11.70 -8.30 7.42
N TYR A 144 11.80 -7.11 8.02
CA TYR A 144 12.08 -6.92 9.44
C TYR A 144 10.81 -7.06 10.27
N SER A 145 10.94 -7.37 11.56
CA SER A 145 9.78 -7.42 12.44
C SER A 145 9.13 -6.06 12.61
N VAL A 146 7.82 -6.05 12.84
CA VAL A 146 7.08 -4.81 13.14
C VAL A 146 7.72 -4.05 14.30
N ALA A 147 8.29 -4.74 15.29
CA ALA A 147 9.01 -4.11 16.39
C ALA A 147 10.29 -3.39 15.92
N GLN A 148 11.09 -4.05 15.06
CA GLN A 148 12.31 -3.45 14.49
C GLN A 148 12.00 -2.24 13.60
N VAL A 149 11.00 -2.36 12.73
CA VAL A 149 10.59 -1.25 11.84
C VAL A 149 10.06 -0.07 12.66
N ARG A 150 9.24 -0.32 13.69
CA ARG A 150 8.75 0.73 14.59
C ARG A 150 9.88 1.42 15.34
N GLN A 151 10.85 0.65 15.84
CA GLN A 151 12.00 1.22 16.53
C GLN A 151 12.79 2.16 15.62
N LEU A 152 13.06 1.74 14.38
CA LEU A 152 13.76 2.62 13.44
C LEU A 152 12.93 3.86 13.08
N ALA A 153 11.64 3.70 12.82
CA ALA A 153 10.76 4.82 12.52
C ALA A 153 10.69 5.85 13.67
N GLN A 154 10.91 5.44 14.93
CA GLN A 154 11.03 6.36 16.07
C GLN A 154 12.38 7.10 16.08
N VAL A 155 13.45 6.50 15.56
CA VAL A 155 14.78 7.12 15.49
C VAL A 155 14.86 8.13 14.35
N LEU A 156 14.21 7.87 13.22
CA LEU A 156 14.24 8.73 12.03
C LEU A 156 13.22 9.87 12.09
N LYS A 157 12.17 9.77 12.92
CA LYS A 157 11.25 10.89 13.17
C LYS A 157 12.01 12.02 13.90
N PRO A 158 11.99 13.27 13.38
CA PRO A 158 12.53 14.42 14.10
C PRO A 158 11.74 14.72 15.38
#